data_AF-A0AAD1KR49-F1
#
_entry.id   AF-A0AAD1KR49-F1
#
_cell.length_a   1.000
_cell.length_b   1.000
_cell.length_c   1.000
_cell.angle_alpha   90.00
_cell.angle_beta   90.00
_cell.angle_gamma   90.00
#
_symmetry.space_group_name_H-M   'P 1'
#
loop_
_entity.id
_entity.type
_entity.pdbx_description
1 polymer ?
#
loop_
_entity_poly.entity_id
_entity_poly.type
_entity_poly.pdbx_seq_one_letter_code
_entity_poly.pdbx_strand_id
1 'polypeptide(L)'
;MQTRKSRRRLVVLAVLMTLIASMFGPVSWATDAKVILRKDHTDVFYITTDTGAPVVRVDNGLHSRMCDPSKVEFQIQSDTYGRYKLTGLSELPLEGYYTGNEDADEWFEPGWNAPGFKNNGFDALRVDFTAITGPGKVYLAVLTRGG
;
A
#
# COMPACT_ATOMS: atom_id res chain seq x y z
N MET A 1 50.61 0.12 51.06
CA MET A 1 50.73 0.01 49.59
C MET A 1 49.76 -1.05 49.05
N GLN A 2 48.45 -0.78 48.99
CA GLN A 2 47.45 -1.76 48.47
C GLN A 2 46.24 -1.14 47.74
N THR A 3 46.16 0.18 47.59
CA THR A 3 44.93 0.88 47.17
C THR A 3 44.80 1.16 45.68
N ARG A 4 45.87 1.01 44.88
CA ARG A 4 45.87 1.38 43.45
C ARG A 4 45.41 0.25 42.51
N LYS A 5 45.60 -1.02 42.92
CA LYS A 5 45.33 -2.21 42.09
C LYS A 5 43.84 -2.61 42.11
N SER A 6 43.15 -2.42 43.23
CA SER A 6 41.72 -2.72 43.38
C SER A 6 40.83 -1.73 42.61
N ARG A 7 41.16 -0.43 42.64
CA ARG A 7 40.43 0.61 41.88
C ARG A 7 40.50 0.39 40.37
N ARG A 8 41.65 -0.03 39.83
CA ARG A 8 41.78 -0.36 38.40
C ARG A 8 40.92 -1.55 37.98
N ARG A 9 40.81 -2.59 38.83
CA ARG A 9 39.96 -3.75 38.55
C ARG A 9 38.47 -3.41 38.59
N LEU A 10 38.05 -2.55 39.53
CA LEU A 10 36.65 -2.09 39.60
C LEU A 10 36.26 -1.23 38.40
N VAL A 11 37.14 -0.34 37.95
CA VAL A 11 36.89 0.53 36.78
C VAL A 11 36.81 -0.28 35.49
N VAL A 12 37.68 -1.28 35.31
CA VAL A 12 37.63 -2.17 34.13
C VAL A 12 36.36 -3.02 34.11
N LEU A 13 35.90 -3.50 35.27
CA LEU A 13 34.66 -4.28 35.35
C LEU A 13 33.40 -3.42 35.07
N ALA A 14 33.39 -2.17 35.54
CA ALA A 14 32.30 -1.23 35.30
C ALA A 14 32.21 -0.83 33.81
N VAL A 15 33.34 -0.59 33.14
CA VAL A 15 33.39 -0.28 31.70
C VAL A 15 32.93 -1.48 30.86
N LEU A 16 33.32 -2.70 31.25
CA LEU A 16 32.90 -3.92 30.54
C LEU A 16 31.39 -4.18 30.68
N MET A 17 30.80 -3.92 31.84
CA MET A 17 29.35 -4.05 32.06
C MET A 17 28.52 -3.02 31.26
N THR A 18 29.01 -1.78 31.11
CA THR A 18 28.34 -0.78 30.24
C THR A 18 28.40 -1.12 28.76
N LEU A 19 29.49 -1.76 28.28
CA LEU A 19 29.63 -2.20 26.89
C LEU A 19 28.70 -3.38 26.54
N ILE A 20 28.41 -4.25 27.51
CA ILE A 20 27.48 -5.37 27.31
C ILE A 20 26.03 -4.87 27.33
N ALA A 21 25.70 -3.92 28.21
CA ALA A 21 24.35 -3.33 28.26
C ALA A 21 23.96 -2.57 26.98
N SER A 22 24.92 -2.03 26.22
CA SER A 22 24.66 -1.43 24.90
C SER A 22 24.40 -2.45 23.77
N MET A 23 24.67 -3.74 23.98
CA MET A 23 24.41 -4.80 22.99
C MET A 23 23.03 -5.45 23.13
N PHE A 24 22.28 -5.12 24.20
CA PHE A 24 20.93 -5.63 24.48
C PHE A 24 19.88 -4.51 24.55
N GLY A 25 20.14 -3.35 23.96
CA GLY A 25 19.06 -2.42 23.66
C GLY A 25 18.07 -3.11 22.71
N PRO A 26 16.75 -3.03 22.92
CA PRO A 26 15.80 -3.55 21.94
C PRO A 26 16.06 -2.80 20.64
N VAL A 27 16.63 -3.49 19.66
CA VAL A 27 16.63 -2.97 18.30
C VAL A 27 15.14 -2.89 17.93
N SER A 28 14.60 -1.68 17.92
CA SER A 28 13.27 -1.45 17.38
C SER A 28 13.38 -1.63 15.87
N TRP A 29 13.29 -2.88 15.41
CA TRP A 29 13.00 -3.18 14.02
C TRP A 29 11.53 -2.84 13.79
N ALA A 30 11.21 -1.55 13.75
CA ALA A 30 10.02 -1.12 13.03
C ALA A 30 10.36 -1.33 11.55
N THR A 31 10.17 -2.55 11.06
CA THR A 31 10.15 -2.79 9.62
C THR A 31 8.97 -2.01 9.09
N ASP A 32 9.25 -1.00 8.27
CA ASP A 32 8.28 -0.26 7.48
C ASP A 32 7.77 -1.17 6.34
N ALA A 33 7.34 -2.37 6.71
CA ALA A 33 7.01 -3.45 5.80
C ALA A 33 5.73 -3.09 5.06
N LYS A 34 5.85 -2.96 3.74
CA LYS A 34 4.69 -2.76 2.90
C LYS A 34 3.81 -4.00 2.91
N VAL A 35 2.51 -3.77 2.92
CA VAL A 35 1.48 -4.74 2.61
C VAL A 35 1.48 -4.96 1.10
N ILE A 36 1.87 -6.16 0.68
CA ILE A 36 1.84 -6.54 -0.74
C ILE A 36 0.45 -7.06 -1.10
N LEU A 37 -0.20 -6.41 -2.07
CA LEU A 37 -1.49 -6.83 -2.62
C LEU A 37 -1.32 -7.19 -4.09
N ARG A 38 -1.72 -8.41 -4.45
CA ARG A 38 -1.53 -8.98 -5.79
C ARG A 38 -2.69 -9.88 -6.24
N LYS A 39 -3.80 -9.87 -5.52
CA LYS A 39 -4.95 -10.73 -5.78
C LYS A 39 -6.15 -10.22 -5.02
N ASP A 40 -7.31 -10.78 -5.35
CA ASP A 40 -8.62 -10.47 -4.79
C ASP A 40 -9.13 -9.08 -5.23
N HIS A 41 -10.46 -8.89 -5.15
CA HIS A 41 -11.09 -7.60 -5.40
C HIS A 41 -10.53 -6.53 -4.46
N THR A 42 -10.09 -5.40 -5.02
CA THR A 42 -9.40 -4.35 -4.26
C THR A 42 -9.92 -2.99 -4.66
N ASP A 43 -10.53 -2.25 -3.74
CA ASP A 43 -10.81 -0.83 -3.94
C ASP A 43 -9.58 -0.03 -3.51
N VAL A 44 -8.71 0.33 -4.47
CA VAL A 44 -7.48 1.10 -4.21
C VAL A 44 -7.79 2.51 -3.73
N PHE A 45 -8.91 3.06 -4.20
CA PHE A 45 -9.46 4.32 -3.72
C PHE A 45 -10.79 4.06 -3.01
N TYR A 46 -10.71 3.51 -1.79
CA TYR A 46 -11.86 3.35 -0.91
C TYR A 46 -12.02 4.59 -0.03
N ILE A 47 -13.08 5.34 -0.24
CA ILE A 47 -13.28 6.65 0.39
C ILE A 47 -14.33 6.55 1.50
N THR A 48 -13.90 6.70 2.75
CA THR A 48 -14.81 6.83 3.89
C THR A 48 -15.11 8.29 4.18
N THR A 49 -16.30 8.56 4.71
CA THR A 49 -16.81 9.92 4.96
C THR A 49 -17.55 10.04 6.30
N ASP A 50 -17.51 8.97 7.09
CA ASP A 50 -18.20 8.80 8.38
C ASP A 50 -17.74 9.81 9.45
N THR A 51 -16.55 10.36 9.30
CA THR A 51 -15.99 11.38 10.20
C THR A 51 -16.32 12.82 9.79
N GLY A 52 -17.09 13.01 8.71
CA GLY A 52 -17.38 14.32 8.12
C GLY A 52 -16.27 14.87 7.22
N ALA A 53 -15.14 14.18 7.12
CA ALA A 53 -14.07 14.47 6.16
C ALA A 53 -13.77 13.21 5.32
N PRO A 54 -13.58 13.33 3.99
CA PRO A 54 -13.18 12.20 3.16
C PRO A 54 -11.80 11.67 3.54
N VAL A 55 -11.69 10.36 3.75
CA VAL A 55 -10.43 9.66 4.00
C VAL A 55 -10.26 8.56 2.98
N VAL A 56 -9.11 8.53 2.30
CA VAL A 56 -8.77 7.47 1.34
C VAL A 56 -8.11 6.30 2.07
N ARG A 57 -8.60 5.11 1.80
CA ARG A 57 -8.11 3.81 2.27
C ARG A 57 -7.95 2.88 1.08
N VAL A 58 -7.30 1.75 1.33
CA VAL A 58 -7.34 0.61 0.42
C VAL A 58 -8.21 -0.45 1.07
N ASP A 59 -9.27 -0.89 0.40
CA ASP A 59 -10.04 -2.05 0.80
C ASP A 59 -9.65 -3.27 -0.05
N ASN A 60 -9.45 -4.42 0.57
CA ASN A 60 -8.97 -5.62 -0.11
C ASN A 60 -9.67 -6.88 0.39
N GLY A 61 -10.11 -7.69 -0.57
CA GLY A 61 -10.67 -9.02 -0.35
C GLY A 61 -12.10 -9.02 0.22
N LEU A 62 -12.69 -10.21 0.25
CA LEU A 62 -14.09 -10.43 0.64
C LEU A 62 -14.39 -10.06 2.11
N HIS A 63 -13.37 -10.02 2.96
CA HIS A 63 -13.50 -9.67 4.38
C HIS A 63 -13.17 -8.20 4.68
N SER A 64 -13.01 -7.38 3.63
CA SER A 64 -12.81 -5.95 3.71
C SER A 64 -11.62 -5.55 4.60
N ARG A 65 -10.40 -5.90 4.17
CA ARG A 65 -9.18 -5.57 4.90
C ARG A 65 -8.73 -4.14 4.61
N MET A 66 -9.13 -3.22 5.48
CA MET A 66 -8.74 -1.81 5.40
C MET A 66 -7.24 -1.60 5.64
N CYS A 67 -6.53 -1.16 4.61
CA CYS A 67 -5.11 -0.83 4.66
C CYS A 67 -4.86 0.69 4.60
N ASP A 68 -3.70 1.11 5.11
CA ASP A 68 -3.18 2.47 4.92
C ASP A 68 -2.54 2.56 3.53
N PRO A 69 -3.00 3.45 2.63
CA PRO A 69 -2.45 3.57 1.28
C PRO A 69 -0.94 3.82 1.26
N SER A 70 -0.38 4.51 2.26
CA SER A 70 1.06 4.78 2.34
C SER A 70 1.92 3.54 2.61
N LYS A 71 1.29 2.45 3.06
CA LYS A 71 1.95 1.19 3.42
C LYS A 71 1.61 0.05 2.47
N VAL A 72 0.98 0.33 1.33
CA VAL A 72 0.58 -0.70 0.37
C VAL A 72 1.47 -0.67 -0.86
N GLU A 73 1.79 -1.85 -1.37
CA GLU A 73 2.36 -2.04 -2.70
C GLU A 73 1.44 -2.96 -3.50
N PHE A 74 1.01 -2.48 -4.67
CA PHE A 74 0.26 -3.27 -5.62
C PHE A 74 1.22 -3.95 -6.59
N GLN A 75 1.11 -5.26 -6.73
CA GLN A 75 1.89 -6.03 -7.70
C GLN A 75 0.94 -6.57 -8.76
N ILE A 76 1.07 -6.04 -9.97
CA ILE A 76 0.32 -6.48 -11.13
C ILE A 76 0.98 -7.74 -11.69
N GLN A 77 0.17 -8.76 -11.99
CA GLN A 77 0.64 -10.09 -12.39
C GLN A 77 1.20 -10.01 -13.81
N SER A 78 2.29 -10.73 -14.08
CA SER A 78 2.98 -10.64 -15.37
C SER A 78 2.18 -11.22 -16.54
N ASP A 79 1.30 -12.17 -16.26
CA ASP A 79 0.37 -12.80 -17.22
C ASP A 79 -0.75 -11.85 -17.68
N THR A 80 -0.92 -10.69 -17.04
CA THR A 80 -1.81 -9.62 -17.49
C THR A 80 -1.18 -8.69 -18.54
N TYR A 81 0.06 -8.96 -18.98
CA TYR A 81 0.69 -8.19 -20.05
C TYR A 81 0.22 -8.69 -21.43
N GLY A 82 -0.25 -7.77 -22.27
CA GLY A 82 -0.76 -8.13 -23.58
C GLY A 82 -1.14 -6.93 -24.43
N ARG A 83 -1.92 -7.21 -25.49
CA ARG A 83 -2.48 -6.19 -26.39
C ARG A 83 -4.00 -6.18 -26.27
N TYR A 84 -4.56 -5.10 -25.76
CA TYR A 84 -5.96 -4.98 -25.39
C TYR A 84 -6.68 -3.92 -26.21
N LYS A 85 -7.82 -4.27 -26.79
CA LYS A 85 -8.73 -3.30 -27.40
C LYS A 85 -9.72 -2.82 -26.33
N LEU A 86 -9.49 -1.61 -25.82
CA LEU A 86 -10.32 -1.00 -24.77
C LEU A 86 -11.24 0.06 -25.39
N THR A 87 -12.52 -0.28 -25.53
CA THR A 87 -13.55 0.61 -26.10
C THR A 87 -13.58 1.94 -25.36
N GLY A 88 -13.59 3.05 -26.10
CA GLY A 88 -13.64 4.40 -25.54
C GLY A 88 -12.30 4.94 -25.05
N LEU A 89 -11.23 4.13 -25.02
CA LEU A 89 -9.89 4.56 -24.63
C LEU A 89 -8.96 4.77 -25.84
N SER A 90 -9.00 3.87 -26.82
CA SER A 90 -8.19 3.95 -28.04
C SER A 90 -8.80 3.14 -29.18
N GLU A 91 -8.69 3.66 -30.41
CA GLU A 91 -9.09 2.95 -31.64
C GLU A 91 -8.19 1.74 -31.95
N LEU A 92 -6.90 1.86 -31.62
CA LEU A 92 -5.92 0.79 -31.75
C LEU A 92 -5.72 0.07 -30.42
N PRO A 93 -5.42 -1.25 -30.44
CA PRO A 93 -5.07 -1.97 -29.23
C PRO A 93 -3.89 -1.32 -28.50
N LEU A 94 -4.01 -1.17 -27.19
CA LEU A 94 -2.96 -0.72 -26.31
C LEU A 94 -2.14 -1.92 -25.85
N GLU A 95 -0.82 -1.75 -25.79
CA GLU A 95 0.08 -2.76 -25.24
C GLU A 95 0.48 -2.37 -23.81
N GLY A 96 0.38 -3.31 -22.88
CA GLY A 96 0.69 -3.09 -21.47
C GLY A 96 0.02 -4.10 -20.55
N TYR A 97 0.05 -3.82 -19.24
CA TYR A 97 -0.64 -4.61 -18.23
C TYR A 97 -2.11 -4.19 -18.15
N TYR A 98 -3.03 -5.16 -18.10
CA TYR A 98 -4.47 -4.93 -17.96
C TYR A 98 -5.04 -5.65 -16.74
N THR A 99 -5.40 -4.88 -15.72
CA THR A 99 -5.85 -5.40 -14.42
C THR A 99 -7.32 -5.85 -14.41
N GLY A 100 -8.09 -5.54 -15.44
CA GLY A 100 -9.46 -6.04 -15.62
C GLY A 100 -9.53 -7.37 -16.37
N ASN A 101 -8.43 -8.11 -16.46
CA ASN A 101 -8.40 -9.42 -17.11
C ASN A 101 -8.97 -10.49 -16.16
N GLU A 102 -10.26 -10.80 -16.30
CA GLU A 102 -10.95 -11.83 -15.50
C GLU A 102 -10.38 -13.25 -15.71
N ASP A 103 -9.67 -13.48 -16.82
CA ASP A 103 -9.04 -14.77 -17.15
C ASP A 103 -7.64 -14.94 -16.52
N ALA A 104 -7.13 -13.95 -15.78
CA ALA A 104 -5.85 -14.06 -15.09
C ALA A 104 -5.91 -15.06 -13.92
N ASP A 105 -4.83 -15.82 -13.69
CA ASP A 105 -4.78 -16.89 -12.67
C ASP A 105 -5.10 -16.36 -11.27
N GLU A 106 -4.58 -15.17 -10.94
CA GLU A 106 -4.91 -14.41 -9.74
C GLU A 106 -5.56 -13.08 -10.13
N TRP A 107 -6.88 -13.07 -10.27
CA TRP A 107 -7.63 -11.84 -10.57
C TRP A 107 -7.34 -10.75 -9.52
N PHE A 108 -6.79 -9.63 -9.99
CA PHE A 108 -6.51 -8.43 -9.22
C PHE A 108 -7.02 -7.20 -9.96
N GLU A 109 -8.23 -6.76 -9.64
CA GLU A 109 -8.85 -5.58 -10.22
C GLU A 109 -8.89 -4.44 -9.19
N PRO A 110 -7.97 -3.45 -9.31
CA PRO A 110 -7.98 -2.25 -8.49
C PRO A 110 -9.08 -1.29 -8.94
N GLY A 111 -10.03 -1.00 -8.05
CA GLY A 111 -11.17 -0.13 -8.27
C GLY A 111 -11.21 1.10 -7.35
N TRP A 112 -12.39 1.71 -7.34
CA TRP A 112 -12.74 2.87 -6.52
C TRP A 112 -14.14 2.71 -5.93
N ASN A 113 -14.32 3.15 -4.69
CA ASN A 113 -15.60 3.01 -4.01
C ASN A 113 -15.75 4.08 -2.93
N ALA A 114 -16.97 4.55 -2.71
CA ALA A 114 -17.29 5.54 -1.68
C ALA A 114 -18.65 5.25 -1.06
N PRO A 115 -18.77 4.17 -0.27
CA PRO A 115 -20.06 3.76 0.26
C PRO A 115 -20.62 4.81 1.22
N GLY A 116 -21.92 5.09 1.10
CA GLY A 116 -22.64 5.94 2.04
C GLY A 116 -22.30 7.44 2.01
N PHE A 117 -21.46 7.93 1.08
CA PHE A 117 -21.04 9.33 1.07
C PHE A 117 -22.21 10.33 1.02
N LYS A 118 -23.26 10.00 0.26
CA LYS A 118 -24.50 10.80 0.24
C LYS A 118 -25.21 10.87 1.59
N ASN A 119 -25.26 9.74 2.32
CA ASN A 119 -25.87 9.69 3.65
C ASN A 119 -25.06 10.50 4.68
N ASN A 120 -23.76 10.70 4.41
CA ASN A 120 -22.86 11.49 5.23
C ASN A 120 -22.80 12.97 4.83
N GLY A 121 -23.73 13.44 3.98
CA GLY A 121 -23.89 14.86 3.63
C GLY A 121 -23.09 15.34 2.43
N PHE A 122 -22.55 14.43 1.59
CA PHE A 122 -21.80 14.79 0.38
C PHE A 122 -22.64 14.56 -0.88
N ASP A 123 -22.78 15.59 -1.73
CA ASP A 123 -23.60 15.50 -2.95
C ASP A 123 -22.88 14.82 -4.13
N ALA A 124 -21.56 14.98 -4.21
CA ALA A 124 -20.73 14.49 -5.30
C ALA A 124 -19.36 14.02 -4.79
N LEU A 125 -18.76 13.09 -5.53
CA LEU A 125 -17.40 12.62 -5.32
C LEU A 125 -16.54 12.97 -6.53
N ARG A 126 -15.34 13.50 -6.28
CA ARG A 126 -14.31 13.75 -7.29
C ARG A 126 -12.97 13.24 -6.79
N VAL A 127 -12.28 12.46 -7.62
CA VAL A 127 -10.92 11.97 -7.37
C VAL A 127 -10.03 12.52 -8.47
N ASP A 128 -9.08 13.37 -8.10
CA ASP A 128 -8.11 13.96 -9.03
C ASP A 128 -6.73 13.30 -8.83
N PHE A 129 -6.17 12.75 -9.91
CA PHE A 129 -4.79 12.29 -9.94
C PHE A 129 -3.90 13.47 -10.36
N THR A 130 -3.18 14.04 -9.40
CA THR A 130 -2.35 15.23 -9.64
C THR A 130 -0.97 14.89 -10.20
N ALA A 131 -0.44 13.70 -9.90
CA ALA A 131 0.81 13.21 -10.43
C ALA A 131 0.84 11.67 -10.43
N ILE A 132 1.41 11.11 -11.49
CA ILE A 132 1.77 9.69 -11.58
C ILE A 132 3.24 9.66 -11.99
N THR A 133 4.07 8.98 -11.19
CA THR A 133 5.52 8.88 -11.45
C THR A 133 5.88 7.44 -11.76
N GLY A 134 6.54 7.23 -12.89
CA GLY A 134 6.98 5.91 -13.33
C GLY A 134 7.20 5.88 -14.84
N PRO A 135 7.80 4.80 -15.37
CA PRO A 135 7.92 4.61 -16.80
C PRO A 135 6.56 4.32 -17.44
N GLY A 136 6.40 4.74 -18.70
CA GLY A 136 5.22 4.42 -19.50
C GLY A 136 4.03 5.36 -19.27
N LYS A 137 2.87 4.93 -19.78
CA LYS A 137 1.60 5.66 -19.64
C LYS A 137 0.66 4.82 -18.79
N VAL A 138 -0.07 5.49 -17.88
CA VAL A 138 -1.15 4.87 -17.12
C VAL A 138 -2.47 5.36 -17.69
N TYR A 139 -3.39 4.45 -17.92
CA TYR A 139 -4.74 4.74 -18.34
C TYR A 139 -5.70 4.23 -17.26
N LEU A 140 -6.63 5.09 -16.84
CA LEU A 140 -7.72 4.73 -15.96
C LEU A 140 -8.97 4.64 -16.81
N ALA A 141 -9.57 3.46 -16.87
CA ALA A 141 -10.81 3.23 -17.60
C ALA A 141 -11.98 3.20 -16.61
N VAL A 142 -13.02 3.97 -16.90
CA VAL A 142 -14.32 3.80 -16.24
C VAL A 142 -15.07 2.74 -17.03
N LEU A 143 -15.16 1.52 -16.49
CA LEU A 143 -16.03 0.50 -17.06
C LEU A 143 -17.46 0.81 -16.65
N THR A 144 -18.19 1.51 -17.49
CA THR A 144 -19.66 1.55 -17.37
C THR A 144 -20.17 0.18 -17.79
N ARG A 145 -20.62 -0.65 -16.84
CA ARG A 145 -21.51 -1.78 -17.18
C ARG A 145 -22.73 -1.17 -17.90
N GLY A 146 -22.87 -1.47 -19.19
CA GLY A 146 -24.10 -1.17 -19.92
C GLY A 146 -25.28 -1.77 -19.14
N GLY A 147 -26.34 -0.98 -19.01
CA GLY A 147 -27.55 -1.37 -18.29
C GLY A 147 -28.27 -2.58 -18.91
#